data_AF-A9WJK7-F1
#
_entry.id   AF-A9WJK7-F1
#
_cell.length_a   1.000
_cell.length_b   1.000
_cell.length_c   1.000
_cell.angle_alpha   90.00
_cell.angle_beta   90.00
_cell.angle_gamma   90.00
#
_symmetry.space_group_name_H-M   'P 1'
#
loop_
_entity.id
_entity.type
_entity.pdbx_description
1 polymer ?
#
loop_
_entity_poly.entity_id
_entity_poly.type
_entity_poly.pdbx_seq_one_letter_code
_entity_poly.pdbx_strand_id
1 'polypeptide(L)'
;MKNVLRLLGIAAVIGLAIAIFRAVRQYQEDSVFDLTPATNTNTGNNGQRSSISPELLSMLADPGDKGPVELMVDANGKEWLVNRRNGYRYPIEDGIPIMLLEEGEKNKDESLIQK
;
A
#
# COMPACT_ATOMS: atom_id res chain seq x y z
N MET A 1 -61.92 -26.51 8.59
CA MET A 1 -60.54 -26.84 9.04
C MET A 1 -59.56 -27.11 7.90
N LYS A 2 -59.96 -27.70 6.76
CA LYS A 2 -59.04 -28.00 5.63
C LYS A 2 -58.40 -26.77 4.97
N ASN A 3 -59.08 -25.62 4.95
CA ASN A 3 -58.58 -24.39 4.33
C ASN A 3 -57.52 -23.70 5.19
N VAL A 4 -57.62 -23.83 6.52
CA VAL A 4 -56.62 -23.31 7.47
C VAL A 4 -55.31 -24.10 7.35
N LEU A 5 -55.39 -25.42 7.19
CA LEU A 5 -54.21 -26.27 7.00
C LEU A 5 -53.51 -26.00 5.66
N ARG A 6 -54.25 -25.66 4.61
CA ARG A 6 -53.68 -25.22 3.31
C ARG A 6 -53.00 -23.86 3.40
N LEU A 7 -53.59 -22.90 4.13
CA LEU A 7 -52.98 -21.57 4.33
C LEU A 7 -51.67 -21.67 5.15
N LEU A 8 -51.64 -22.53 6.17
CA LEU A 8 -50.44 -22.74 6.99
C LEU A 8 -49.31 -23.40 6.18
N GLY A 9 -49.66 -24.33 5.28
CA GLY A 9 -48.70 -24.92 4.34
C GLY A 9 -48.10 -23.90 3.35
N ILE A 10 -48.93 -23.01 2.79
CA ILE A 10 -48.46 -21.96 1.88
C ILE A 10 -47.55 -20.95 2.60
N ALA A 11 -47.91 -20.57 3.83
CA ALA A 11 -47.08 -19.67 4.65
C ALA A 11 -45.70 -20.29 4.97
N ALA A 12 -45.63 -21.60 5.23
CA ALA A 12 -44.37 -22.29 5.47
C ALA A 12 -43.47 -22.32 4.23
N VAL A 13 -44.04 -22.54 3.04
CA VAL A 13 -43.28 -22.53 1.77
C VAL A 13 -42.76 -21.13 1.44
N ILE A 14 -43.57 -20.09 1.67
CA ILE A 14 -43.15 -18.69 1.49
C ILE A 14 -42.03 -18.34 2.46
N GLY A 15 -42.13 -18.75 3.73
CA GLY A 15 -41.08 -18.54 4.72
C GLY A 15 -39.76 -19.23 4.34
N LEU A 16 -39.83 -20.47 3.86
CA LEU A 16 -38.66 -21.21 3.39
C LEU A 16 -38.02 -20.56 2.16
N ALA A 17 -38.83 -20.09 1.20
CA ALA A 17 -38.36 -19.38 0.02
C ALA A 17 -37.64 -18.06 0.38
N ILE A 18 -38.18 -17.29 1.34
CA ILE A 18 -37.55 -16.06 1.85
C ILE A 18 -36.23 -16.38 2.57
N ALA A 19 -36.18 -17.46 3.36
CA ALA A 19 -34.96 -17.88 4.05
C ALA A 19 -33.85 -18.28 3.06
N ILE A 20 -34.19 -19.06 2.04
CA ILE A 20 -33.25 -19.43 0.96
C ILE A 20 -32.79 -18.20 0.18
N PHE A 21 -33.70 -17.30 -0.17
CA PHE A 21 -33.35 -16.06 -0.88
C PHE A 21 -32.40 -15.17 -0.07
N ARG A 22 -32.62 -15.04 1.25
CA ARG A 22 -31.71 -14.34 2.14
C ARG A 22 -30.35 -15.03 2.25
N ALA A 23 -30.33 -16.35 2.39
CA ALA A 23 -29.09 -17.10 2.48
C ALA A 23 -28.23 -16.94 1.22
N VAL A 24 -28.82 -17.05 0.03
CA VAL A 24 -28.10 -16.90 -1.25
C VAL A 24 -27.53 -15.48 -1.43
N ARG A 25 -28.25 -14.44 -0.98
CA ARG A 25 -27.70 -13.07 -1.00
C ARG A 25 -26.56 -12.88 0.01
N GLN A 26 -26.63 -13.49 1.19
CA GLN A 26 -25.56 -13.39 2.20
C GLN A 26 -24.25 -14.02 1.70
N TYR A 27 -24.32 -15.14 0.96
CA TYR A 27 -23.15 -15.80 0.38
C TYR A 27 -22.39 -14.95 -0.66
N GLN A 28 -23.04 -13.95 -1.26
CA GLN A 28 -22.36 -13.07 -2.22
C GLN A 28 -21.37 -12.10 -1.57
N GLU A 29 -21.49 -11.80 -0.27
CA GLU A 29 -20.66 -10.77 0.36
C GLU A 29 -19.36 -11.30 0.99
N ASP A 30 -19.27 -12.59 1.32
CA ASP A 30 -18.06 -13.18 1.93
C ASP A 30 -16.95 -13.54 0.92
N SER A 31 -17.19 -13.40 -0.38
CA SER A 31 -16.21 -13.79 -1.43
C SER A 31 -15.36 -12.63 -1.96
N VAL A 32 -15.54 -11.41 -1.44
CA VAL A 32 -14.67 -10.29 -1.81
C VAL A 32 -13.43 -10.36 -0.93
N PHE A 33 -12.37 -10.96 -1.45
CA PHE A 33 -11.04 -10.82 -0.90
C PHE A 33 -10.69 -9.33 -0.99
N ASP A 34 -10.84 -8.63 0.14
CA ASP A 34 -10.54 -7.21 0.27
C ASP A 34 -9.01 -7.05 0.13
N LEU A 35 -8.57 -6.87 -1.11
CA LEU A 35 -7.25 -6.38 -1.45
C LEU A 35 -7.20 -4.91 -1.05
N THR A 36 -7.35 -4.62 0.24
CA THR A 36 -6.90 -3.33 0.76
C THR A 36 -5.44 -3.28 0.37
N PRO A 37 -5.01 -2.34 -0.51
CA PRO A 37 -3.60 -2.18 -0.77
C PRO A 37 -2.94 -1.98 0.59
N ALA A 38 -1.73 -2.52 0.78
CA ALA A 38 -0.93 -2.26 1.96
C ALA A 38 -0.58 -0.76 1.98
N THR A 39 -1.55 0.07 2.34
CA THR A 39 -1.36 1.47 2.66
C THR A 39 -0.65 1.44 3.99
N ASN A 40 0.65 1.70 3.96
CA ASN A 40 1.45 1.99 5.13
C ASN A 40 0.68 3.02 5.97
N THR A 41 0.06 2.59 7.06
CA THR A 41 -0.72 3.43 7.97
C THR A 41 0.23 4.26 8.83
N ASN A 42 0.93 5.18 8.19
CA ASN A 42 1.30 6.45 8.82
C ASN A 42 0.21 7.46 8.44
N THR A 43 -1.02 7.21 8.90
CA THR A 43 -2.10 8.18 8.83
C THR A 43 -1.86 9.23 9.89
N GLY A 44 -1.04 10.21 9.51
CA GLY A 44 -0.87 11.49 10.14
C GLY A 44 -0.55 12.51 9.06
N ASN A 45 -1.61 13.06 8.45
CA ASN A 45 -1.66 14.26 7.59
C ASN A 45 -1.79 14.05 6.07
N ASN A 46 -3.06 14.04 5.62
CA ASN A 46 -3.61 14.70 4.44
C ASN A 46 -2.63 15.10 3.31
N GLY A 47 -2.73 14.44 2.15
CA GLY A 47 -2.59 15.07 0.82
C GLY A 47 -1.37 15.97 0.53
N GLN A 48 -0.33 15.89 1.35
CA GLN A 48 0.90 16.66 1.25
C GLN A 48 1.94 15.70 0.70
N ARG A 49 2.55 16.05 -0.42
CA ARG A 49 3.58 15.28 -1.13
C ARG A 49 4.52 14.64 -0.12
N SER A 50 4.41 13.33 0.02
CA SER A 50 4.95 12.57 1.15
C SER A 50 6.44 12.35 0.96
N SER A 51 7.21 13.41 1.22
CA SER A 51 8.63 13.34 1.52
C SER A 51 8.87 12.29 2.61
N ILE A 52 9.98 11.55 2.53
CA ILE A 52 10.30 10.50 3.51
C ILE A 52 10.44 11.12 4.90
N SER A 53 9.76 10.53 5.90
CA SER A 53 9.86 11.01 7.28
C SER A 53 11.26 10.76 7.85
N PRO A 54 11.75 11.61 8.78
CA PRO A 54 13.08 11.42 9.38
C PRO A 54 13.25 10.07 10.09
N GLU A 55 12.17 9.55 10.68
CA GLU A 55 12.15 8.24 11.33
C GLU A 55 12.35 7.12 10.31
N LEU A 56 11.60 7.12 9.20
CA LEU A 56 11.77 6.13 8.14
C LEU A 56 13.17 6.23 7.52
N LEU A 57 13.65 7.44 7.27
CA LEU A 57 14.99 7.67 6.71
C LEU A 57 16.08 7.02 7.58
N SER A 58 15.94 7.06 8.90
CA SER A 58 16.91 6.44 9.83
C SER A 58 16.97 4.91 9.74
N MET A 59 15.93 4.27 9.18
CA MET A 59 15.88 2.82 8.97
C MET A 59 16.30 2.40 7.55
N LEU A 60 16.30 3.34 6.59
CA LEU A 60 16.66 3.04 5.20
C LEU A 60 18.17 2.86 5.06
N ALA A 61 18.56 1.94 4.18
CA ALA A 61 19.94 1.60 3.92
C ALA A 61 20.16 1.29 2.44
N ASP A 62 21.38 1.50 1.98
CA ASP A 62 21.81 1.25 0.61
C ASP A 62 21.65 -0.26 0.22
N PRO A 63 21.14 -0.56 -0.98
CA PRO A 63 20.88 -1.93 -1.41
C PRO A 63 22.15 -2.73 -1.73
N GLY A 64 23.30 -2.12 -1.97
CA GLY A 64 24.58 -2.81 -2.17
C GLY A 64 25.32 -3.01 -0.84
N ASP A 65 25.67 -1.91 -0.19
CA ASP A 65 26.60 -1.88 0.94
C ASP A 65 25.94 -1.79 2.33
N LYS A 66 24.60 -1.66 2.37
CA LYS A 66 23.77 -1.64 3.59
C LYS A 66 24.10 -0.52 4.57
N GLY A 67 24.80 0.53 4.13
CA GLY A 67 25.05 1.69 4.97
C GLY A 67 23.95 2.75 4.88
N PRO A 68 24.07 3.82 5.69
CA PRO A 68 23.05 4.86 5.76
C PRO A 68 22.95 5.68 4.47
N VAL A 69 21.76 6.23 4.23
CA VAL A 69 21.46 7.12 3.10
C VAL A 69 20.91 8.46 3.58
N GLU A 70 21.14 9.51 2.80
CA GLU A 70 20.67 10.88 3.08
C GLU A 70 19.60 11.30 2.09
N LEU A 71 18.57 12.01 2.55
CA LEU A 71 17.59 12.65 1.67
C LEU A 71 18.18 13.94 1.10
N MET A 72 18.13 14.09 -0.22
CA MET A 72 18.56 15.28 -0.94
C MET A 72 17.50 15.70 -1.95
N VAL A 73 17.23 17.01 -2.05
CA VAL A 73 16.33 17.59 -3.04
C VAL A 73 17.17 18.34 -4.05
N ASP A 74 16.99 18.04 -5.34
CA ASP A 74 17.69 18.74 -6.40
C ASP A 74 17.05 20.10 -6.75
N ALA A 75 17.69 20.86 -7.64
CA ALA A 75 17.20 22.17 -8.08
C ALA A 75 15.84 22.10 -8.81
N ASN A 76 15.46 20.93 -9.32
CA ASN A 76 14.17 20.71 -10.01
C ASN A 76 13.09 20.27 -9.02
N GLY A 77 13.41 20.13 -7.73
CA GLY A 77 12.50 19.67 -6.69
C GLY A 77 12.32 18.15 -6.65
N LYS A 78 13.16 17.37 -7.34
CA LYS A 78 13.13 15.89 -7.25
C LYS A 78 13.92 15.44 -6.04
N GLU A 79 13.32 14.51 -5.29
CA GLU A 79 13.93 13.93 -4.10
C GLU A 79 14.76 12.68 -4.44
N TRP A 80 15.87 12.53 -3.73
CA TRP A 80 16.85 11.47 -3.92
C TRP A 80 17.31 10.93 -2.56
N LEU A 81 17.49 9.62 -2.47
CA LEU A 81 18.30 9.02 -1.41
C LEU A 81 19.73 8.89 -1.91
N VAL A 82 20.69 9.44 -1.17
CA VAL A 82 22.08 9.53 -1.57
C VAL A 82 22.94 8.74 -0.60
N ASN A 83 23.77 7.85 -1.13
CA ASN A 83 24.84 7.24 -0.36
C ASN A 83 26.14 8.04 -0.57
N ARG A 84 26.57 8.74 0.50
CA ARG A 84 27.76 9.60 0.50
C ARG A 84 29.08 8.85 0.38
N ARG A 85 29.08 7.52 0.41
CA ARG A 85 30.31 6.71 0.37
C ARG A 85 30.69 6.29 -1.03
N ASN A 86 29.70 6.03 -1.88
CA ASN A 86 29.87 5.58 -3.27
C ASN A 86 29.32 6.59 -4.31
N GLY A 87 28.54 7.60 -3.87
CA GLY A 87 27.93 8.61 -4.73
C GLY A 87 26.65 8.15 -5.42
N TYR A 88 26.11 6.97 -5.08
CA TYR A 88 24.87 6.48 -5.67
C TYR A 88 23.68 7.30 -5.21
N ARG A 89 22.75 7.52 -6.16
CA ARG A 89 21.53 8.28 -5.95
C ARG A 89 20.33 7.44 -6.38
N TYR A 90 19.38 7.27 -5.48
CA TYR A 90 18.15 6.52 -5.73
C TYR A 90 16.98 7.52 -5.83
N PRO A 91 16.25 7.56 -6.94
CA PRO A 91 15.13 8.48 -7.09
C PRO A 91 13.97 8.07 -6.18
N ILE A 92 13.23 9.06 -5.71
CA ILE A 92 11.95 8.86 -5.01
C ILE A 92 10.84 9.26 -5.98
N GLU A 93 9.98 8.32 -6.33
CA GLU A 93 8.85 8.52 -7.25
C GLU A 93 7.55 8.18 -6.52
N ASP A 94 6.60 9.11 -6.51
CA ASP A 94 5.33 8.98 -5.76
C ASP A 94 5.51 8.63 -4.26
N GLY A 95 6.60 9.10 -3.65
CA GLY A 95 6.95 8.79 -2.26
C GLY A 95 7.55 7.38 -2.06
N ILE A 96 7.83 6.66 -3.15
CA ILE A 96 8.42 5.32 -3.15
C ILE A 96 9.89 5.43 -3.57
N PRO A 97 10.84 5.05 -2.69
CA PRO A 97 12.25 4.99 -3.06
C PRO A 97 12.55 3.82 -4.01
N ILE A 98 13.14 4.11 -5.17
CA ILE A 98 13.57 3.07 -6.13
C ILE A 98 14.99 2.63 -5.75
N MET A 99 15.10 1.75 -4.75
CA MET A 99 16.38 1.24 -4.22
C MET A 99 16.89 0.01 -4.98
N LEU A 100 17.15 0.16 -6.28
CA LEU A 100 17.79 -0.85 -7.14
C LEU A 100 19.24 -0.48 -7.42
N LEU A 101 20.15 -1.46 -7.47
CA LEU A 101 21.57 -1.19 -7.70
C LEU A 101 21.80 -0.48 -9.04
N GLU A 102 21.10 -0.90 -10.07
CA GLU A 102 21.21 -0.38 -11.44
C GLU A 102 20.80 1.10 -11.51
N GLU A 103 19.76 1.50 -10.77
CA GLU A 103 19.33 2.90 -10.70
C GLU A 103 20.33 3.74 -9.90
N GLY A 104 20.92 3.18 -8.83
CA GLY A 104 21.98 3.85 -8.07
C GLY A 104 23.22 4.14 -8.92
N GLU A 105 23.67 3.16 -9.70
CA GLU A 105 24.83 3.28 -10.58
C GLU A 105 24.57 4.27 -11.73
N LYS A 106 23.40 4.19 -12.37
CA LYS A 106 22.98 5.09 -13.45
C LYS A 106 22.96 6.56 -13.03
N ASN A 107 22.59 6.84 -11.78
CA ASN A 107 22.51 8.21 -11.25
C ASN A 107 23.71 8.54 -10.33
N LYS A 108 24.82 7.79 -10.41
CA LYS A 108 26.01 8.04 -9.61
C LYS A 108 26.54 9.45 -9.83
N ASP A 109 26.83 10.14 -8.74
CA ASP A 109 27.47 11.45 -8.72
C ASP A 109 28.68 11.42 -7.78
N GLU A 110 29.87 11.40 -8.35
CA GLU A 110 31.12 11.31 -7.60
C GLU A 110 31.42 12.58 -6.80
N SER A 111 30.84 13.72 -7.17
CA SER A 111 31.01 14.97 -6.44
C SER A 111 30.35 14.94 -5.06
N LEU A 112 29.40 14.02 -4.84
CA LEU A 112 28.68 13.85 -3.58
C LEU A 112 29.39 12.92 -2.59
N ILE A 113 30.52 12.31 -2.98
CA ILE A 113 31.27 11.40 -2.13
C ILE A 113 32.00 12.19 -1.03
N GLN A 114 31.69 11.89 0.23
CA GLN A 114 32.38 12.44 1.39
C GLN A 114 33.51 11.48 1.78
N LYS A 115 34.75 11.97 1.74
CA LYS A 115 35.96 11.24 2.16
C LYS A 115 36.28 11.48 3.63
#